data_AF-A0A150LBF9-F1
#
_entry.id   AF-A0A150LBF9-F1
#
_cell.length_a   1.000
_cell.length_b   1.000
_cell.length_c   1.000
_cell.angle_alpha   90.00
_cell.angle_beta   90.00
_cell.angle_gamma   90.00
#
_symmetry.space_group_name_H-M   'P 1'
#
loop_
_entity.id
_entity.type
_entity.pdbx_description
1 polymer ?
#
loop_
_entity_poly.entity_id
_entity_poly.type
_entity_poly.pdbx_seq_one_letter_code
_entity_poly.pdbx_strand_id
1 'polypeptide(L)'
;MAEAVKTIGNPRYMPNLYFETSAVLITLVLVGKYFEARAKGRTTEAISKLLSLQAKEALVFRDGKEIKVPIEQVVVGDTIVVKPGEKIPVDGIVMAGASAVDESMITGESIPADKKEGDRVIGATINTTGTLTIRAEKVGKDTALANIVKIVEEAQGSKAPIQRMADVISGIFVPIVAGIAVLAFIVWYFFVALGDLPKALEVAIAVLVIACSCALDLATPTSIMVGTGKGAEHGILFKGGEYLEETHKINAVLLDKTGTVTKGKPEVTDVIEFQEGMLAYAVSAERGSEHPLAQAIVEYGKRQQIAVKLFLAFRGAGRSWY
;
A
#
# COMPACT_ATOMS: atom_id res chain seq x y z
N MET A 1 -31.26 -16.72 -39.55
CA MET A 1 -32.66 -16.80 -40.07
C MET A 1 -32.73 -16.61 -41.58
N ALA A 2 -32.06 -15.61 -42.18
CA ALA A 2 -32.09 -15.39 -43.63
C ALA A 2 -31.53 -16.57 -44.46
N GLU A 3 -30.43 -17.20 -44.03
CA GLU A 3 -29.91 -18.40 -44.69
C GLU A 3 -30.86 -19.60 -44.54
N ALA A 4 -31.44 -19.80 -43.35
CA ALA A 4 -32.39 -20.88 -43.09
C ALA A 4 -33.62 -20.82 -44.02
N VAL A 5 -34.10 -19.61 -44.36
CA VAL A 5 -35.18 -19.42 -45.34
C VAL A 5 -34.72 -19.74 -46.77
N LYS A 6 -33.48 -19.40 -47.14
CA LYS A 6 -32.89 -19.73 -48.45
C LYS A 6 -32.65 -21.24 -48.64
N THR A 7 -32.29 -21.95 -47.57
CA THR A 7 -32.06 -23.40 -47.59
C THR A 7 -33.35 -24.20 -47.75
N ILE A 8 -34.48 -23.71 -47.23
CA ILE A 8 -35.79 -24.37 -47.36
C ILE A 8 -36.29 -24.35 -48.82
N GLY A 9 -35.93 -23.33 -49.61
CA GLY A 9 -36.35 -23.18 -51.00
C GLY A 9 -35.41 -23.79 -52.05
N ASN A 10 -34.20 -24.24 -51.68
CA ASN A 10 -33.21 -24.76 -52.63
C ASN A 10 -32.30 -25.85 -52.01
N PRO A 11 -32.52 -27.14 -52.28
CA PRO A 11 -31.81 -28.26 -51.64
C PRO A 11 -30.30 -28.33 -51.90
N ARG A 12 -29.78 -27.58 -52.88
CA ARG A 12 -28.34 -27.50 -53.20
C ARG A 12 -27.65 -26.27 -52.59
N TYR A 13 -28.37 -25.44 -51.84
CA TYR A 13 -27.80 -24.26 -51.18
C TYR A 13 -27.05 -24.70 -49.92
N MET A 14 -25.73 -24.63 -49.94
CA MET A 14 -24.91 -24.76 -48.74
C MET A 14 -24.83 -23.38 -48.07
N PRO A 15 -25.44 -23.19 -46.88
CA PRO A 15 -25.32 -21.93 -46.17
C PRO A 15 -23.86 -21.71 -45.76
N ASN A 16 -23.35 -20.49 -45.97
CA ASN A 16 -22.01 -20.12 -45.52
C ASN A 16 -22.11 -19.77 -44.05
N LEU A 17 -22.03 -20.80 -43.23
CA LEU A 17 -22.14 -20.68 -41.79
C LEU A 17 -20.87 -20.00 -41.24
N TYR A 18 -21.00 -18.73 -40.84
CA TYR A 18 -19.97 -17.92 -40.20
C TYR A 18 -19.63 -18.35 -38.75
N PHE A 19 -19.74 -19.65 -38.44
CA PHE A 19 -19.44 -20.18 -37.11
C PHE A 19 -17.97 -20.02 -36.76
N GLU A 20 -17.08 -20.17 -37.73
CA GLU A 20 -15.64 -20.05 -37.52
C GLU A 20 -15.25 -18.62 -37.13
N THR A 21 -15.71 -17.62 -37.89
CA THR A 21 -15.45 -16.21 -37.56
C THR A 21 -16.08 -15.83 -36.23
N SER A 22 -17.33 -16.21 -35.98
CA SER A 22 -18.01 -15.92 -34.72
C SER A 22 -17.27 -16.54 -33.51
N ALA A 23 -16.84 -17.80 -33.62
CA ALA A 23 -16.12 -18.51 -32.56
C ALA A 23 -14.75 -17.87 -32.27
N VAL A 24 -13.99 -17.50 -33.30
CA VAL A 24 -12.69 -16.84 -33.15
C VAL A 24 -12.84 -15.47 -32.49
N LEU A 25 -13.82 -14.67 -32.93
CA LEU A 25 -14.05 -13.33 -32.36
C LEU A 25 -14.48 -13.40 -30.90
N ILE A 26 -15.42 -14.29 -30.54
CA ILE A 26 -15.85 -14.50 -29.16
C ILE A 26 -14.67 -14.96 -28.29
N THR A 27 -13.85 -15.88 -28.80
CA THR A 27 -12.68 -16.41 -28.08
C THR A 27 -11.67 -15.30 -27.80
N LEU A 28 -11.32 -14.47 -28.79
CA LEU A 28 -10.38 -13.36 -28.61
C LEU A 28 -10.87 -12.33 -27.58
N VAL A 29 -12.17 -11.99 -27.62
CA VAL A 29 -12.78 -11.08 -26.64
C VAL A 29 -12.73 -11.67 -25.22
N LEU A 30 -13.03 -12.97 -25.08
CA LEU A 30 -12.98 -13.65 -23.78
C LEU A 30 -11.55 -13.75 -23.23
N VAL A 31 -10.56 -14.01 -24.08
CA VAL A 31 -9.14 -14.01 -23.69
C VAL A 31 -8.70 -12.62 -23.21
N GLY A 32 -9.12 -11.55 -23.89
CA GLY A 32 -8.88 -10.18 -23.43
C GLY A 32 -9.46 -9.92 -22.04
N LYS A 33 -10.74 -10.29 -21.83
CA LYS A 33 -11.39 -10.19 -20.50
C LYS A 33 -10.73 -11.05 -19.43
N TYR A 34 -10.20 -12.22 -19.80
CA TYR A 34 -9.47 -13.09 -18.88
C TYR A 34 -8.16 -12.44 -18.42
N PHE A 35 -7.38 -11.86 -19.33
CA PHE A 35 -6.15 -11.14 -18.95
C PHE A 35 -6.44 -9.92 -18.09
N GLU A 36 -7.51 -9.18 -18.39
CA GLU A 36 -7.98 -8.07 -17.55
C GLU A 36 -8.30 -8.52 -16.11
N ALA A 37 -9.13 -9.57 -15.98
CA ALA A 37 -9.50 -10.10 -14.68
C ALA A 37 -8.29 -10.63 -13.91
N ARG A 38 -7.36 -11.31 -14.59
CA ARG A 38 -6.13 -11.82 -14.00
C ARG A 38 -5.21 -10.70 -13.49
N ALA A 39 -5.07 -9.61 -14.24
CA ALA A 39 -4.28 -8.46 -13.83
C ALA A 39 -4.88 -7.79 -12.58
N LYS A 40 -6.20 -7.54 -12.57
CA LYS A 40 -6.94 -6.99 -11.42
C LYS A 40 -6.91 -7.90 -10.18
N GLY A 41 -6.85 -9.22 -10.36
CA GLY A 41 -6.81 -10.18 -9.25
C GLY A 41 -5.53 -10.12 -8.40
N ARG A 42 -4.36 -9.84 -9.02
CA ARG A 42 -3.07 -9.82 -8.30
C ARG A 42 -2.98 -8.69 -7.27
N THR A 43 -3.70 -7.60 -7.49
CA THR A 43 -3.74 -6.44 -6.59
C THR A 43 -4.53 -6.74 -5.31
N THR A 44 -5.60 -7.52 -5.42
CA THR A 44 -6.41 -7.95 -4.27
C THR A 44 -5.62 -8.92 -3.37
N GLU A 45 -4.72 -9.71 -3.96
CA GLU A 45 -3.89 -10.67 -3.23
C GLU A 45 -2.88 -9.98 -2.30
N ALA A 46 -2.28 -8.85 -2.73
CA ALA A 46 -1.34 -8.10 -1.90
C ALA A 46 -2.02 -7.49 -0.66
N ILE A 47 -3.23 -6.93 -0.82
CA ILE A 47 -4.03 -6.41 0.30
C ILE A 47 -4.47 -7.55 1.23
N SER A 48 -4.89 -8.70 0.66
CA SER A 48 -5.27 -9.87 1.44
C SER A 48 -4.09 -10.42 2.28
N LYS A 49 -2.86 -10.34 1.76
CA LYS A 49 -1.66 -10.69 2.52
C LYS A 49 -1.45 -9.76 3.71
N LEU A 50 -1.68 -8.45 3.58
CA LEU A 50 -1.60 -7.51 4.71
C LEU A 50 -2.65 -7.82 5.78
N LEU A 51 -3.89 -8.16 5.38
CA LEU A 51 -4.94 -8.58 6.31
C LEU A 51 -4.59 -9.89 7.03
N SER A 52 -3.89 -10.81 6.36
CA SER A 52 -3.42 -12.06 6.99
C SER A 52 -2.34 -11.85 8.07
N LEU A 53 -1.74 -10.66 8.13
CA LEU A 53 -0.75 -10.32 9.16
C LEU A 53 -1.40 -10.06 10.52
N GLN A 54 -2.67 -9.65 10.58
CA GLN A 54 -3.38 -9.44 11.85
C GLN A 54 -3.47 -10.73 12.68
N ALA A 55 -3.34 -10.58 13.99
CA ALA A 55 -3.67 -11.64 14.92
C ALA A 55 -5.20 -11.84 14.97
N LYS A 56 -5.64 -13.09 15.02
CA LYS A 56 -7.07 -13.45 15.11
C LYS A 56 -7.57 -13.50 16.55
N GLU A 57 -6.67 -13.78 17.49
CA GLU A 57 -6.97 -13.98 18.89
C GLU A 57 -5.94 -13.22 19.74
N ALA A 58 -6.35 -12.80 20.93
CA ALA A 58 -5.50 -12.20 21.94
C ALA A 58 -5.68 -12.92 23.28
N LEU A 59 -4.60 -13.04 24.04
CA LEU A 59 -4.63 -13.57 25.40
C LEU A 59 -4.76 -12.41 26.39
N VAL A 60 -5.97 -12.18 26.89
CA VAL A 60 -6.29 -11.04 27.76
C VAL A 60 -6.34 -11.51 29.21
N PHE A 61 -5.78 -10.71 30.11
CA PHE A 61 -5.84 -10.92 31.55
C PHE A 61 -7.06 -10.18 32.13
N ARG A 62 -8.14 -10.91 32.43
CA ARG A 62 -9.36 -10.40 33.08
C ARG A 62 -9.70 -11.26 34.30
N ASP A 63 -10.19 -10.64 35.37
CA ASP A 63 -10.61 -11.34 36.60
C ASP A 63 -9.55 -12.30 37.20
N GLY A 64 -8.27 -11.93 37.08
CA GLY A 64 -7.15 -12.71 37.62
C GLY A 64 -6.80 -13.97 36.81
N LYS A 65 -7.35 -14.14 35.60
CA LYS A 65 -7.08 -15.28 34.72
C LYS A 65 -6.73 -14.84 33.30
N GLU A 66 -5.89 -15.61 32.64
CA GLU A 66 -5.61 -15.48 31.22
C GLU A 66 -6.74 -16.13 30.41
N ILE A 67 -7.43 -15.33 29.58
CA ILE A 67 -8.54 -15.78 28.73
C ILE A 67 -8.21 -15.45 27.28
N LYS A 68 -8.31 -16.45 26.40
CA LYS A 68 -8.14 -16.25 24.97
C LYS A 68 -9.45 -15.73 24.38
N VAL A 69 -9.41 -14.56 23.76
CA VAL A 69 -10.58 -13.92 23.14
C VAL A 69 -10.31 -13.57 21.68
N PRO A 70 -11.33 -13.53 20.82
CA PRO A 70 -11.22 -12.97 19.48
C PRO A 70 -10.71 -11.52 19.52
N ILE A 71 -9.93 -11.12 18.51
CA ILE A 71 -9.34 -9.77 18.44
C ILE A 71 -10.40 -8.65 18.49
N GLU A 72 -11.61 -8.93 18.01
CA GLU A 72 -12.75 -8.00 18.00
C GLU A 72 -13.32 -7.72 19.40
N GLN A 73 -13.02 -8.56 20.39
CA GLN A 73 -13.48 -8.41 21.77
C GLN A 73 -12.45 -7.71 22.69
N VAL A 74 -11.29 -7.36 22.13
CA VAL A 74 -10.24 -6.60 22.83
C VAL A 74 -10.64 -5.13 22.86
N VAL A 75 -10.61 -4.55 24.06
CA VAL A 75 -10.94 -3.14 24.29
C VAL A 75 -9.70 -2.35 24.73
N VAL A 76 -9.71 -1.05 24.50
CA VAL A 76 -8.66 -0.14 25.00
C VAL A 76 -8.57 -0.27 26.52
N GLY A 77 -7.34 -0.39 27.03
CA GLY A 77 -7.07 -0.60 28.45
C GLY A 77 -6.97 -2.06 28.88
N ASP A 78 -7.33 -3.03 28.02
CA ASP A 78 -7.10 -4.45 28.30
C ASP A 78 -5.61 -4.74 28.52
N THR A 79 -5.33 -5.61 29.49
CA THR A 79 -3.99 -6.16 29.71
C THR A 79 -3.85 -7.44 28.91
N ILE A 80 -2.89 -7.48 28.00
CA ILE A 80 -2.68 -8.58 27.06
C ILE A 80 -1.32 -9.20 27.33
N VAL A 81 -1.26 -10.52 27.40
CA VAL A 81 -0.02 -11.29 27.54
C VAL A 81 0.36 -11.81 26.16
N VAL A 82 1.57 -11.48 25.71
CA VAL A 82 2.13 -11.92 24.42
C VAL A 82 3.32 -12.83 24.69
N LYS A 83 3.22 -14.09 24.29
CA LYS A 83 4.28 -15.09 24.50
C LYS A 83 5.35 -15.00 23.40
N PRO A 84 6.54 -15.58 23.61
CA PRO A 84 7.56 -15.66 22.58
C PRO A 84 7.05 -16.40 21.33
N GLY A 85 7.32 -15.86 20.16
CA GLY A 85 6.83 -16.35 18.87
C GLY A 85 5.41 -15.92 18.49
N GLU A 86 4.67 -15.24 19.39
CA GLU A 86 3.32 -14.76 19.10
C GLU A 86 3.33 -13.39 18.43
N LYS A 87 2.30 -13.14 17.62
CA LYS A 87 2.04 -11.82 17.06
C LYS A 87 1.46 -10.91 18.12
N ILE A 88 1.92 -9.68 18.16
CA ILE A 88 1.33 -8.62 18.98
C ILE A 88 -0.07 -8.30 18.40
N PRO A 89 -1.16 -8.46 19.17
CA PRO A 89 -2.51 -8.39 18.60
C PRO A 89 -2.96 -6.98 18.25
N VAL A 90 -2.61 -6.00 19.09
CA VAL A 90 -3.04 -4.59 18.98
C VAL A 90 -1.91 -3.65 19.36
N ASP A 91 -2.04 -2.37 19.02
CA ASP A 91 -1.06 -1.36 19.42
C ASP A 91 -1.20 -1.06 20.92
N GLY A 92 -0.08 -0.93 21.62
CA GLY A 92 -0.09 -0.74 23.07
C GLY A 92 1.24 -0.33 23.67
N ILE A 93 1.26 -0.27 25.00
CA ILE A 93 2.45 0.03 25.82
C ILE A 93 2.81 -1.20 26.64
N VAL A 94 4.10 -1.53 26.71
CA VAL A 94 4.60 -2.59 27.59
C VAL A 94 4.44 -2.17 29.05
N MET A 95 3.68 -2.96 29.80
CA MET A 95 3.47 -2.82 31.24
C MET A 95 4.47 -3.65 32.05
N ALA A 96 4.91 -4.79 31.53
CA ALA A 96 5.88 -5.66 32.20
C ALA A 96 6.57 -6.59 31.20
N GLY A 97 7.81 -6.96 31.52
CA GLY A 97 8.65 -7.84 30.71
C GLY A 97 9.64 -7.09 29.81
N ALA A 98 10.55 -7.84 29.21
CA ALA A 98 11.50 -7.35 28.23
C ALA A 98 11.65 -8.39 27.12
N SER A 99 11.62 -7.97 25.87
CA SER A 99 11.74 -8.84 24.70
C SER A 99 12.18 -8.05 23.48
N ALA A 100 12.71 -8.75 22.49
CA ALA A 100 12.94 -8.20 21.16
C ALA A 100 11.70 -8.42 20.28
N VAL A 101 11.28 -7.38 19.56
CA VAL A 101 10.12 -7.40 18.68
C VAL A 101 10.58 -7.19 17.24
N ASP A 102 10.22 -8.13 16.36
CA ASP A 102 10.45 -8.02 14.93
C ASP A 102 9.37 -7.12 14.30
N GLU A 103 9.78 -5.90 13.97
CA GLU A 103 8.95 -4.88 13.32
C GLU A 103 9.18 -4.82 11.79
N SER A 104 9.99 -5.72 11.23
CA SER A 104 10.44 -5.68 9.82
C SER A 104 9.30 -5.59 8.80
N MET A 105 8.16 -6.23 9.11
CA MET A 105 6.98 -6.23 8.24
C MET A 105 6.29 -4.87 8.13
N ILE A 106 6.50 -3.96 9.08
CA ILE A 106 5.85 -2.64 9.13
C ILE A 106 6.86 -1.52 8.92
N THR A 107 8.02 -1.59 9.57
CA THR A 107 9.04 -0.54 9.52
C THR A 107 10.08 -0.79 8.43
N GLY A 108 10.24 -2.02 7.95
CA GLY A 108 11.29 -2.42 7.01
C GLY A 108 12.67 -2.63 7.66
N GLU A 109 12.80 -2.40 8.97
CA GLU A 109 14.07 -2.59 9.68
C GLU A 109 14.29 -4.08 9.96
N SER A 110 15.42 -4.63 9.52
CA SER A 110 15.70 -6.08 9.63
C SER A 110 16.16 -6.54 11.01
N ILE A 111 16.49 -5.59 11.90
CA ILE A 111 16.99 -5.89 13.25
C ILE A 111 15.80 -5.77 14.22
N PRO A 112 15.48 -6.82 14.99
CA PRO A 112 14.45 -6.74 16.02
C PRO A 112 14.72 -5.62 17.03
N ALA A 113 13.69 -4.85 17.35
CA ALA A 113 13.78 -3.74 18.29
C ALA A 113 13.59 -4.23 19.73
N ASP A 114 14.50 -3.87 20.63
CA ASP A 114 14.36 -4.16 22.05
C ASP A 114 13.21 -3.35 22.66
N LYS A 115 12.31 -4.02 23.38
CA LYS A 115 11.17 -3.41 24.09
C LYS A 115 11.24 -3.75 25.57
N LYS A 116 11.07 -2.72 26.39
CA LYS A 116 10.98 -2.79 27.86
C LYS A 116 9.75 -2.03 28.35
N GLU A 117 9.50 -2.11 29.65
CA GLU A 117 8.42 -1.39 30.31
C GLU A 117 8.41 0.11 29.95
N GLY A 118 7.23 0.60 29.54
CA GLY A 118 7.03 1.96 29.04
C GLY A 118 7.17 2.13 27.53
N ASP A 119 7.77 1.18 26.81
CA ASP A 119 7.92 1.27 25.36
C ASP A 119 6.62 0.93 24.62
N ARG A 120 6.46 1.53 23.43
CA ARG A 120 5.34 1.24 22.53
C ARG A 120 5.62 0.03 21.65
N VAL A 121 4.57 -0.76 21.45
CA VAL A 121 4.54 -1.89 20.52
C VAL A 121 3.45 -1.69 19.48
N ILE A 122 3.73 -2.18 18.28
CA ILE A 122 2.84 -2.08 17.12
C ILE A 122 2.17 -3.43 16.89
N GLY A 123 0.86 -3.45 16.64
CA GLY A 123 0.13 -4.65 16.29
C GLY A 123 0.62 -5.29 14.99
N ALA A 124 0.43 -6.61 14.87
CA ALA A 124 0.90 -7.49 13.79
C ALA A 124 2.43 -7.69 13.69
N THR A 125 3.22 -7.09 14.58
CA THR A 125 4.65 -7.41 14.75
C THR A 125 4.83 -8.71 15.54
N ILE A 126 6.02 -9.32 15.50
CA ILE A 126 6.28 -10.62 16.12
C ILE A 126 7.13 -10.44 17.37
N ASN A 127 6.64 -10.93 18.50
CA ASN A 127 7.43 -11.03 19.72
C ASN A 127 8.39 -12.23 19.61
N THR A 128 9.69 -12.05 19.84
CA THR A 128 10.68 -13.11 19.53
C THR A 128 11.08 -13.96 20.74
N THR A 129 11.50 -13.35 21.86
CA THR A 129 12.25 -14.04 22.92
C THR A 129 11.55 -14.06 24.28
N GLY A 130 11.19 -12.91 24.82
CA GLY A 130 10.60 -12.75 26.15
C GLY A 130 9.08 -12.69 26.14
N THR A 131 8.44 -12.87 27.30
CA THR A 131 6.99 -12.62 27.43
C THR A 131 6.77 -11.14 27.71
N LEU A 132 5.85 -10.51 26.98
CA LEU A 132 5.46 -9.13 27.19
C LEU A 132 4.05 -9.07 27.74
N THR A 133 3.85 -8.25 28.77
CA THR A 133 2.52 -7.83 29.20
C THR A 133 2.31 -6.43 28.68
N ILE A 134 1.30 -6.23 27.83
CA ILE A 134 1.03 -4.95 27.17
C ILE A 134 -0.35 -4.44 27.55
N ARG A 135 -0.52 -3.12 27.64
CA ARG A 135 -1.82 -2.47 27.75
C ARG A 135 -2.24 -1.98 26.37
N ALA A 136 -3.42 -2.38 25.92
CA ALA A 136 -3.98 -1.93 24.65
C ALA A 136 -4.23 -0.41 24.65
N GLU A 137 -3.61 0.32 23.71
CA GLU A 137 -3.87 1.76 23.49
C GLU A 137 -4.81 1.97 22.29
N LYS A 138 -4.60 1.25 21.19
CA LYS A 138 -5.42 1.36 19.97
C LYS A 138 -5.83 -0.02 19.48
N VAL A 139 -7.11 -0.19 19.21
CA VAL A 139 -7.71 -1.47 18.82
C VAL A 139 -8.51 -1.31 17.53
N GLY A 140 -8.73 -2.43 16.81
CA GLY A 140 -9.51 -2.43 15.58
C GLY A 140 -9.01 -1.44 14.53
N LYS A 141 -9.90 -0.51 14.13
CA LYS A 141 -9.65 0.47 13.06
C LYS A 141 -8.59 1.52 13.40
N ASP A 142 -8.28 1.71 14.68
CA ASP A 142 -7.35 2.73 15.12
C ASP A 142 -5.89 2.24 15.15
N THR A 143 -5.66 0.95 14.88
CA THR A 143 -4.31 0.36 14.83
C THR A 143 -3.48 0.91 13.67
N ALA A 144 -2.16 0.89 13.80
CA ALA A 144 -1.24 1.30 12.75
C ALA A 144 -1.46 0.51 11.45
N LEU A 145 -1.60 -0.82 11.55
CA LEU A 145 -1.87 -1.67 10.39
C LEU A 145 -3.22 -1.37 9.73
N ALA A 146 -4.30 -1.14 10.50
CA ALA A 146 -5.59 -0.77 9.93
C ALA A 146 -5.53 0.57 9.19
N ASN A 147 -4.79 1.54 9.71
CA ASN A 147 -4.55 2.80 9.02
C ASN A 147 -3.73 2.62 7.74
N ILE A 148 -2.71 1.75 7.74
CA ILE A 148 -1.96 1.40 6.53
C ILE A 148 -2.89 0.79 5.48
N VAL A 149 -3.70 -0.20 5.86
CA VAL A 149 -4.68 -0.83 4.96
C VAL A 149 -5.66 0.20 4.40
N LYS A 150 -6.21 1.07 5.24
CA LYS A 150 -7.12 2.14 4.81
C LYS A 150 -6.48 3.10 3.81
N ILE A 151 -5.24 3.54 4.06
CA ILE A 151 -4.50 4.42 3.15
C ILE A 151 -4.25 3.71 1.80
N VAL A 152 -3.95 2.41 1.82
CA VAL A 152 -3.76 1.61 0.61
C VAL A 152 -5.07 1.46 -0.15
N GLU A 153 -6.19 1.17 0.53
CA GLU A 153 -7.52 1.10 -0.09
C GLU A 153 -7.94 2.43 -0.71
N GLU A 154 -7.76 3.54 0.00
CA GLU A 154 -8.03 4.90 -0.51
C GLU A 154 -7.18 5.21 -1.75
N ALA A 155 -5.90 4.83 -1.74
CA ALA A 155 -5.00 5.01 -2.89
C ALA A 155 -5.34 4.13 -4.10
N GLN A 156 -5.95 2.96 -3.90
CA GLN A 156 -6.40 2.07 -4.99
C GLN A 156 -7.73 2.55 -5.61
N GLY A 157 -8.51 3.37 -4.91
CA GLY A 157 -9.78 3.92 -5.38
C GLY A 157 -9.65 5.11 -6.34
N SER A 158 -8.48 5.75 -6.42
CA SER A 158 -8.25 6.93 -7.26
C SER A 158 -7.84 6.55 -8.70
N LYS A 159 -8.58 7.04 -9.71
CA LYS A 159 -8.24 6.86 -11.12
C LYS A 159 -7.00 7.70 -11.49
N ALA A 160 -5.98 7.03 -12.01
CA ALA A 160 -4.76 7.68 -12.50
C ALA A 160 -5.04 8.57 -13.74
N PRO A 161 -4.24 9.62 -14.01
CA PRO A 161 -4.51 10.65 -15.01
C PRO A 161 -4.41 10.09 -16.43
N ILE A 162 -3.49 9.15 -16.69
CA ILE A 162 -3.42 8.46 -17.98
C ILE A 162 -4.57 7.48 -18.24
N GLN A 163 -5.24 6.97 -17.19
CA GLN A 163 -6.48 6.21 -17.35
C GLN A 163 -7.55 7.11 -17.97
N ARG A 164 -7.51 8.42 -17.68
CA ARG A 164 -8.34 9.42 -18.37
C ARG A 164 -7.88 9.66 -19.82
N MET A 165 -6.59 9.52 -20.12
CA MET A 165 -6.09 9.64 -21.50
C MET A 165 -6.56 8.48 -22.37
N ALA A 166 -6.56 7.25 -21.85
CA ALA A 166 -7.18 6.10 -22.50
C ALA A 166 -8.70 6.33 -22.70
N ASP A 167 -9.41 6.81 -21.67
CA ASP A 167 -10.84 7.15 -21.77
C ASP A 167 -11.12 8.24 -22.83
N VAL A 168 -10.26 9.25 -22.97
CA VAL A 168 -10.36 10.30 -24.00
C VAL A 168 -10.09 9.74 -25.40
N ILE A 169 -9.06 8.91 -25.56
CA ILE A 169 -8.77 8.26 -26.84
C ILE A 169 -9.95 7.38 -27.24
N SER A 170 -10.47 6.54 -26.34
CA SER A 170 -11.65 5.70 -26.58
C SER A 170 -12.89 6.56 -26.87
N GLY A 171 -13.09 7.69 -26.19
CA GLY A 171 -14.18 8.62 -26.43
C GLY A 171 -14.19 9.27 -27.82
N ILE A 172 -13.02 9.41 -28.45
CA ILE A 172 -12.88 9.94 -29.82
C ILE A 172 -12.83 8.80 -30.85
N PHE A 173 -12.13 7.71 -30.53
CA PHE A 173 -11.88 6.59 -31.43
C PHE A 173 -13.15 5.77 -31.72
N VAL A 174 -13.95 5.48 -30.69
CA VAL A 174 -15.20 4.71 -30.83
C VAL A 174 -16.19 5.34 -31.82
N PRO A 175 -16.54 6.65 -31.73
CA PRO A 175 -17.47 7.24 -32.69
C PRO A 175 -16.91 7.31 -34.11
N ILE A 176 -15.59 7.50 -34.28
CA ILE A 176 -14.94 7.49 -35.61
C ILE A 176 -15.05 6.10 -36.25
N VAL A 177 -14.69 5.04 -35.51
CA VAL A 177 -14.76 3.67 -36.00
C VAL A 177 -16.19 3.25 -36.30
N ALA A 178 -17.15 3.62 -35.44
CA ALA A 178 -18.58 3.39 -35.71
C ALA A 178 -19.03 4.09 -37.00
N GLY A 179 -18.59 5.34 -37.22
CA GLY A 179 -18.84 6.06 -38.47
C GLY A 179 -18.26 5.36 -39.69
N ILE A 180 -17.02 4.87 -39.61
CA ILE A 180 -16.37 4.11 -40.68
C ILE A 180 -17.10 2.78 -40.95
N ALA A 181 -17.55 2.08 -39.90
CA ALA A 181 -18.29 0.84 -40.05
C ALA A 181 -19.64 1.04 -40.75
N VAL A 182 -20.37 2.13 -40.41
CA VAL A 182 -21.61 2.51 -41.09
C VAL A 182 -21.34 2.90 -42.55
N LEU A 183 -20.29 3.67 -42.82
CA LEU A 183 -19.89 4.02 -44.19
C LEU A 183 -19.52 2.78 -45.00
N ALA A 184 -18.74 1.86 -44.43
CA ALA A 184 -18.38 0.60 -45.07
C ALA A 184 -19.63 -0.24 -45.39
N PHE A 185 -20.59 -0.31 -44.47
CA PHE A 185 -21.88 -0.97 -44.70
C PHE A 185 -22.62 -0.36 -45.89
N ILE A 186 -22.77 0.97 -45.93
CA ILE A 186 -23.47 1.69 -47.00
C ILE A 186 -22.77 1.47 -48.36
N VAL A 187 -21.45 1.62 -48.41
CA VAL A 187 -20.68 1.43 -49.64
C VAL A 187 -20.80 0.00 -50.15
N TRP A 188 -20.67 -1.00 -49.28
CA TRP A 188 -20.78 -2.39 -49.70
C TRP A 188 -22.20 -2.75 -50.16
N TYR A 189 -23.22 -2.27 -49.47
CA TYR A 189 -24.61 -2.57 -49.80
C TYR A 189 -25.09 -1.93 -51.12
N PHE A 190 -24.68 -0.68 -51.38
CA PHE A 190 -25.15 0.08 -52.53
C PHE A 190 -24.23 0.03 -53.77
N PHE A 191 -22.91 -0.08 -53.58
CA PHE A 191 -21.95 0.08 -54.69
C PHE A 191 -21.14 -1.19 -55.02
N VAL A 192 -20.84 -2.05 -54.04
CA VAL A 192 -19.96 -3.22 -54.25
C VAL A 192 -20.75 -4.49 -54.48
N ALA A 193 -21.66 -4.82 -53.57
CA ALA A 193 -22.48 -6.02 -53.60
C ALA A 193 -23.96 -5.61 -53.49
N LEU A 194 -24.52 -5.16 -54.62
CA LEU A 194 -25.87 -4.60 -54.68
C LEU A 194 -26.89 -5.50 -54.00
N GLY A 195 -27.46 -5.04 -52.88
CA GLY A 195 -28.52 -5.72 -52.14
C GLY A 195 -28.06 -6.91 -51.28
N ASP A 196 -26.77 -7.23 -51.21
CA ASP A 196 -26.24 -8.32 -50.38
C ASP A 196 -26.05 -7.87 -48.92
N LEU A 197 -27.16 -7.89 -48.18
CA LEU A 197 -27.20 -7.52 -46.77
C LEU A 197 -26.26 -8.38 -45.89
N PRO A 198 -26.21 -9.72 -46.02
CA PRO A 198 -25.24 -10.54 -45.30
C PRO A 198 -23.78 -10.07 -45.47
N LYS A 199 -23.35 -9.82 -46.72
CA LYS A 199 -21.96 -9.43 -46.99
C LYS A 199 -21.63 -8.03 -46.47
N ALA A 200 -22.54 -7.07 -46.60
CA ALA A 200 -22.35 -5.72 -46.07
C ALA A 200 -22.26 -5.72 -44.53
N LEU A 201 -23.08 -6.54 -43.86
CA LEU A 201 -23.08 -6.68 -42.40
C LEU A 201 -21.80 -7.37 -41.89
N GLU A 202 -21.31 -8.39 -42.61
CA GLU A 202 -20.03 -9.05 -42.33
C GLU A 202 -18.86 -8.06 -42.34
N VAL A 203 -18.79 -7.18 -43.34
CA VAL A 203 -17.74 -6.16 -43.45
C VAL A 203 -17.83 -5.13 -42.32
N ALA A 204 -19.04 -4.66 -41.99
CA ALA A 204 -19.24 -3.71 -40.91
C ALA A 204 -18.82 -4.28 -39.54
N ILE A 205 -19.19 -5.53 -39.26
CA ILE A 205 -18.78 -6.23 -38.03
C ILE A 205 -17.26 -6.45 -38.01
N ALA A 206 -16.65 -6.83 -39.14
CA ALA A 206 -15.21 -7.01 -39.22
C ALA A 206 -14.45 -5.71 -38.88
N VAL A 207 -14.90 -4.56 -39.39
CA VAL A 207 -14.33 -3.24 -39.07
C VAL A 207 -14.43 -2.94 -37.57
N LEU A 208 -15.60 -3.17 -36.97
CA LEU A 208 -15.82 -2.94 -35.53
C LEU A 208 -14.93 -3.82 -34.65
N VAL A 209 -14.75 -5.09 -35.03
CA VAL A 209 -14.01 -6.05 -34.20
C VAL A 209 -12.50 -5.87 -34.32
N ILE A 210 -11.98 -5.60 -35.52
CA ILE A 210 -10.56 -5.28 -35.72
C ILE A 210 -10.17 -4.02 -34.94
N ALA A 211 -11.12 -3.10 -34.78
CA ALA A 211 -10.90 -1.87 -34.03
C ALA A 211 -11.04 -2.01 -32.50
N CYS A 212 -11.19 -3.20 -31.90
CA CYS A 212 -11.21 -3.26 -30.43
C CYS A 212 -9.89 -2.73 -29.85
N SER A 213 -9.96 -1.62 -29.11
CA SER A 213 -8.84 -1.04 -28.37
C SER A 213 -8.50 -1.79 -27.08
N CYS A 214 -8.91 -3.06 -26.96
CA CYS A 214 -8.77 -3.92 -25.80
C CYS A 214 -7.35 -3.89 -25.15
N ALA A 215 -6.29 -3.78 -25.97
CA ALA A 215 -4.90 -3.70 -25.48
C ALA A 215 -4.54 -2.32 -24.90
N LEU A 216 -5.11 -1.24 -25.44
CA LEU A 216 -4.90 0.13 -24.97
C LEU A 216 -5.45 0.30 -23.55
N ASP A 217 -6.64 -0.25 -23.28
CA ASP A 217 -7.31 -0.13 -21.99
C ASP A 217 -6.55 -0.85 -20.86
N LEU A 218 -5.77 -1.89 -21.19
CA LEU A 218 -5.01 -2.69 -20.23
C LEU A 218 -3.56 -2.27 -20.08
N ALA A 219 -2.97 -1.64 -21.09
CA ALA A 219 -1.55 -1.29 -21.10
C ALA A 219 -1.20 -0.48 -19.86
N THR A 220 -1.96 0.59 -19.60
CA THR A 220 -1.60 1.50 -18.52
C THR A 220 -1.85 0.99 -17.10
N PRO A 221 -3.03 0.43 -16.74
CA PRO A 221 -3.21 -0.12 -15.40
C PRO A 221 -2.22 -1.24 -15.09
N THR A 222 -1.82 -2.02 -16.10
CA THR A 222 -0.79 -3.06 -15.94
C THR A 222 0.58 -2.44 -15.65
N SER A 223 0.99 -1.42 -16.41
CA SER A 223 2.27 -0.73 -16.20
C SER A 223 2.33 -0.05 -14.82
N ILE A 224 1.26 0.64 -14.41
CA ILE A 224 1.20 1.28 -13.08
C ILE A 224 1.30 0.21 -11.98
N MET A 225 0.51 -0.86 -12.08
CA MET A 225 0.48 -1.90 -11.06
C MET A 225 1.84 -2.57 -10.87
N VAL A 226 2.51 -2.94 -11.97
CA VAL A 226 3.86 -3.52 -11.93
C VAL A 226 4.86 -2.49 -11.40
N GLY A 227 4.77 -1.23 -11.84
CA GLY A 227 5.65 -0.15 -11.39
C GLY A 227 5.54 0.13 -9.89
N THR A 228 4.33 0.23 -9.36
CA THR A 228 4.09 0.42 -7.92
C THR A 228 4.53 -0.79 -7.10
N GLY A 229 4.30 -2.01 -7.59
CA GLY A 229 4.77 -3.23 -6.94
C GLY A 229 6.28 -3.28 -6.85
N LYS A 230 6.98 -2.93 -7.94
CA LYS A 230 8.44 -2.86 -7.97
C LYS A 230 8.98 -1.75 -7.07
N GLY A 231 8.33 -0.59 -7.03
CA GLY A 231 8.68 0.50 -6.11
C GLY A 231 8.62 0.06 -4.65
N ALA A 232 7.57 -0.67 -4.27
CA ALA A 232 7.39 -1.18 -2.91
C ALA A 232 8.50 -2.18 -2.52
N GLU A 233 8.97 -3.03 -3.43
CA GLU A 233 10.14 -3.90 -3.20
C GLU A 233 11.43 -3.12 -2.88
N HIS A 234 11.49 -1.85 -3.28
CA HIS A 234 12.60 -0.94 -3.00
C HIS A 234 12.30 0.09 -1.89
N GLY A 235 11.22 -0.10 -1.13
CA GLY A 235 10.83 0.81 -0.05
C GLY A 235 10.20 2.13 -0.51
N ILE A 236 9.82 2.24 -1.79
CA ILE A 236 9.18 3.43 -2.35
C ILE A 236 7.68 3.17 -2.49
N LEU A 237 6.88 3.85 -1.66
CA LEU A 237 5.44 3.70 -1.63
C LEU A 237 4.74 4.85 -2.37
N PHE A 238 4.15 4.54 -3.53
CA PHE A 238 3.31 5.46 -4.28
C PHE A 238 1.84 5.34 -3.81
N LYS A 239 1.26 6.46 -3.36
CA LYS A 239 -0.14 6.53 -2.92
C LYS A 239 -1.10 6.78 -4.09
N GLY A 240 -0.99 6.00 -5.16
CA GLY A 240 -1.82 6.12 -6.37
C GLY A 240 -0.98 6.22 -7.65
N GLY A 241 -1.58 5.82 -8.77
CA GLY A 241 -0.91 5.80 -10.09
C GLY A 241 -0.53 7.19 -10.60
N GLU A 242 -1.30 8.21 -10.23
CA GLU A 242 -1.03 9.61 -10.57
C GLU A 242 0.32 10.11 -10.05
N TYR A 243 0.72 9.71 -8.85
CA TYR A 243 2.00 10.12 -8.27
C TYR A 243 3.17 9.40 -8.95
N LEU A 244 3.00 8.13 -9.31
CA LEU A 244 4.00 7.38 -10.07
C LEU A 244 4.23 8.03 -11.44
N GLU A 245 3.16 8.44 -12.10
CA GLU A 245 3.24 9.20 -13.35
C GLU A 245 3.90 10.55 -13.13
N GLU A 246 3.39 11.41 -12.25
CA GLU A 246 3.94 12.76 -12.08
C GLU A 246 5.43 12.76 -11.66
N THR A 247 5.91 11.69 -11.03
CA THR A 247 7.32 11.51 -10.66
C THR A 247 8.28 11.67 -11.85
N HIS A 248 7.92 11.19 -13.05
CA HIS A 248 8.81 11.36 -14.23
C HIS A 248 8.89 12.82 -14.73
N LYS A 249 7.94 13.68 -14.35
CA LYS A 249 7.92 15.11 -14.72
C LYS A 249 8.66 15.99 -13.71
N ILE A 250 9.05 15.44 -12.57
CA ILE A 250 9.77 16.18 -11.53
C ILE A 250 11.12 16.62 -12.09
N ASN A 251 11.37 17.93 -12.02
CA ASN A 251 12.60 18.58 -12.49
C ASN A 251 13.38 19.26 -11.35
N ALA A 252 12.76 19.42 -10.18
CA ALA A 252 13.38 19.95 -8.99
C ALA A 252 12.88 19.17 -7.77
N VAL A 253 13.80 18.82 -6.86
CA VAL A 253 13.49 18.17 -5.59
C VAL A 253 13.92 19.11 -4.47
N LEU A 254 12.94 19.65 -3.75
CA LEU A 254 13.18 20.45 -2.54
C LEU A 254 13.10 19.51 -1.34
N LEU A 255 14.22 19.36 -0.64
CA LEU A 255 14.32 18.49 0.52
C LEU A 255 14.19 19.30 1.80
N ASP A 256 13.31 18.88 2.70
CA ASP A 256 13.32 19.40 4.06
C ASP A 256 14.55 18.87 4.82
N LYS A 257 15.27 19.71 5.54
CA LYS A 257 16.51 19.29 6.19
C LYS A 257 16.22 18.32 7.34
N THR A 258 15.27 18.68 8.20
CA THR A 258 15.03 17.97 9.45
C THR A 258 14.21 16.73 9.17
N GLY A 259 14.76 15.54 9.45
CA GLY A 259 14.05 14.27 9.26
C GLY A 259 14.00 13.73 7.82
N THR A 260 14.42 14.50 6.80
CA THR A 260 14.65 13.95 5.44
C THR A 260 16.14 13.78 5.15
N VAL A 261 16.93 14.84 5.26
CA VAL A 261 18.39 14.78 5.04
C VAL A 261 19.13 14.38 6.32
N THR A 262 18.55 14.71 7.47
CA THR A 262 19.14 14.46 8.80
C THR A 262 18.38 13.35 9.54
N LYS A 263 19.05 12.71 10.50
CA LYS A 263 18.46 11.65 11.35
C LYS A 263 17.25 12.09 12.20
N GLY A 264 16.91 13.38 12.21
CA GLY A 264 15.80 13.93 13.00
C GLY A 264 16.01 13.89 14.51
N LYS A 265 17.18 13.46 14.99
CA LYS A 265 17.57 13.42 16.40
C LYS A 265 18.83 14.26 16.62
N PRO A 266 18.85 15.19 17.58
CA PRO A 266 20.05 15.93 17.90
C PRO A 266 21.10 14.99 18.49
N GLU A 267 22.35 15.17 18.08
CA GLU A 267 23.51 14.46 18.61
C GLU A 267 24.57 15.50 18.98
N VAL A 268 25.24 15.33 20.13
CA VAL A 268 26.36 16.19 20.51
C VAL A 268 27.55 15.84 19.62
N THR A 269 28.04 16.82 18.85
CA THR A 269 29.19 16.67 17.95
C THR A 269 30.48 17.13 18.61
N ASP A 270 30.44 18.30 19.24
CA ASP A 270 31.60 18.99 19.77
C ASP A 270 31.34 19.38 21.23
N VAL A 271 32.34 19.18 22.08
CA VAL A 271 32.35 19.63 23.47
C VAL A 271 33.55 20.54 23.66
N ILE A 272 33.29 21.80 23.98
CA ILE A 272 34.32 22.78 24.30
C ILE A 272 34.19 23.09 25.79
N GLU A 273 35.11 22.56 26.59
CA GLU A 273 35.16 22.80 28.03
C GLU A 273 36.05 24.00 28.35
N PHE A 274 35.55 24.92 29.18
CA PHE A 274 36.37 26.00 29.76
C PHE A 274 37.13 25.55 31.01
N GLN A 275 36.65 24.49 31.67
CA GLN A 275 37.26 23.84 32.82
C GLN A 275 36.99 22.34 32.74
N GLU A 276 38.00 21.53 33.08
CA GLU A 276 37.89 20.07 33.04
C GLU A 276 36.75 19.57 33.94
N GLY A 277 35.90 18.70 33.38
CA GLY A 277 34.82 18.05 34.11
C GLY A 277 33.52 18.84 34.18
N MET A 278 33.40 19.93 33.41
CA MET A 278 32.16 20.70 33.26
C MET A 278 31.04 19.86 32.62
N LEU A 279 31.38 18.96 31.69
CA LEU A 279 30.41 18.08 31.04
C LEU A 279 29.66 17.17 32.01
N ALA A 280 30.31 16.71 33.10
CA ALA A 280 29.65 15.90 34.13
C ALA A 280 28.49 16.66 34.80
N TYR A 281 28.65 17.97 35.02
CA TYR A 281 27.59 18.81 35.57
C TYR A 281 26.46 19.05 34.56
N ALA A 282 26.80 19.29 33.29
CA ALA A 282 25.80 19.46 32.23
C ALA A 282 24.93 18.21 32.05
N VAL A 283 25.54 17.02 32.01
CA VAL A 283 24.84 15.73 31.96
C VAL A 283 23.93 15.53 33.18
N SER A 284 24.42 15.90 34.36
CA SER A 284 23.67 15.76 35.62
C SER A 284 22.48 16.71 35.69
N ALA A 285 22.63 17.93 35.18
CA ALA A 285 21.54 18.87 35.05
C ALA A 285 20.48 18.33 34.06
N GLU A 286 20.89 17.94 32.86
CA GLU A 286 19.93 17.57 31.83
C GLU A 286 19.25 16.20 32.02
N ARG A 287 19.71 15.37 32.97
CA ARG A 287 19.16 14.03 33.26
C ARG A 287 17.65 13.98 33.48
N GLY A 288 17.06 15.03 34.04
CA GLY A 288 15.62 15.10 34.33
C GLY A 288 14.78 15.83 33.28
N SER A 289 15.37 16.25 32.16
CA SER A 289 14.71 17.04 31.13
C SER A 289 14.31 16.15 29.93
N GLU A 290 13.07 16.28 29.49
CA GLU A 290 12.52 15.54 28.34
C GLU A 290 12.84 16.24 26.99
N HIS A 291 13.50 17.41 27.03
CA HIS A 291 13.82 18.16 25.83
C HIS A 291 14.82 17.36 24.94
N PRO A 292 14.64 17.30 23.60
CA PRO A 292 15.51 16.51 22.71
C PRO A 292 17.02 16.82 22.84
N LEU A 293 17.38 18.09 23.07
CA LEU A 293 18.77 18.49 23.30
C LEU A 293 19.31 17.97 24.64
N ALA A 294 18.48 17.93 25.68
CA ALA A 294 18.86 17.39 26.98
C ALA A 294 19.14 15.89 26.89
N GLN A 295 18.27 15.17 26.18
CA GLN A 295 18.46 13.74 25.90
C GLN A 295 19.76 13.49 25.11
N ALA A 296 20.08 14.34 24.12
CA ALA A 296 21.33 14.24 23.37
C ALA A 296 22.57 14.41 24.27
N ILE A 297 22.54 15.36 25.21
CA ILE A 297 23.64 15.60 26.18
C ILE A 297 23.79 14.40 27.12
N VAL A 298 22.67 13.88 27.63
CA VAL A 298 22.68 12.73 28.56
C VAL A 298 23.18 11.47 27.86
N GLU A 299 22.74 11.20 26.63
CA GLU A 299 23.22 10.07 25.83
C GLU A 299 24.71 10.20 25.49
N TYR A 300 25.18 11.40 25.16
CA TYR A 300 26.61 11.65 24.98
C TYR A 300 27.41 11.34 26.25
N GLY A 301 26.96 11.82 27.41
CA GLY A 301 27.58 11.54 28.70
C GLY A 301 27.64 10.05 29.05
N LYS A 302 26.59 9.28 28.72
CA LYS A 302 26.57 7.82 28.89
C LYS A 302 27.61 7.14 28.00
N ARG A 303 27.72 7.51 26.72
CA ARG A 303 28.71 6.92 25.78
C ARG A 303 30.14 7.18 26.23
N GLN A 304 30.41 8.36 26.78
CA GLN A 304 31.72 8.74 27.31
C GLN A 304 31.96 8.26 28.75
N GLN A 305 31.06 7.42 29.31
CA GLN A 305 31.16 6.87 30.67
C GLN A 305 31.35 7.91 31.77
N ILE A 306 30.73 9.08 31.62
CA ILE A 306 30.88 10.18 32.56
C ILE A 306 30.04 9.92 33.80
N ALA A 307 30.68 9.98 34.97
CA ALA A 307 30.01 9.81 36.25
C ALA A 307 29.04 10.99 36.51
N VAL A 308 27.76 10.67 36.67
CA VAL A 308 26.72 11.64 37.01
C VAL A 308 26.90 12.10 38.45
N LYS A 309 26.98 13.42 38.67
CA LYS A 309 27.04 14.01 40.00
C LYS A 309 25.63 14.22 40.55
N LEU A 310 25.45 14.03 41.86
CA LEU A 310 24.15 14.15 42.52
C LEU A 310 23.66 15.60 42.46
N PHE A 311 22.46 15.84 41.95
CA PHE A 311 21.88 17.19 41.81
C PHE A 311 20.49 17.26 42.49
N LEU A 312 20.24 18.35 43.23
CA LEU A 312 18.94 18.70 43.82
C LEU A 312 18.22 19.66 42.87
N ALA A 313 17.11 19.22 42.27
CA ALA A 313 16.35 20.04 41.32
C ALA A 313 15.44 21.04 42.05
N PHE A 314 15.52 22.33 41.69
CA PHE A 314 14.54 23.36 42.08
C PHE A 314 13.56 23.63 40.93
N ARG A 315 12.25 23.63 41.23
CA ARG A 315 11.17 23.92 40.27
C ARG A 315 11.04 25.43 40.04
N GLY A 316 11.02 25.87 38.77
CA GLY A 316 10.35 27.13 38.38
C GLY A 316 11.18 28.22 37.67
N ALA A 317 12.49 28.06 37.52
CA ALA A 317 13.30 28.96 36.71
C ALA A 317 14.36 28.14 35.96
N GLY A 318 14.75 28.56 34.74
CA GLY A 318 15.93 28.01 34.09
C GLY A 318 17.09 27.92 35.09
N ARG A 319 17.80 26.78 35.08
CA ARG A 319 18.65 26.38 36.21
C ARG A 319 19.81 27.36 36.37
N SER A 320 19.88 27.99 37.55
CA SER A 320 20.94 28.92 37.95
C SER A 320 21.99 28.20 38.79
N TRP A 321 23.24 28.67 38.72
CA TRP A 321 24.44 28.06 39.31
C TRP A 321 24.85 28.75 40.61
N TYR A 322 25.21 27.94 41.62
CA TYR A 322 26.19 28.28 42.66
C TYR A 322 27.13 27.09 42.86
#